data_AF-A0A066XPF2-F1
#
_entry.id   AF-A0A066XPF2-F1
#
_cell.length_a   1.000
_cell.length_b   1.000
_cell.length_c   1.000
_cell.angle_alpha   90.00
_cell.angle_beta   90.00
_cell.angle_gamma   90.00
#
_symmetry.space_group_name_H-M   'P 1'
#
loop_
_entity.id
_entity.type
_entity.pdbx_description
1 polymer ?
#
loop_
_entity_poly.entity_id
_entity_poly.type
_entity_poly.pdbx_seq_one_letter_code
_entity_poly.pdbx_strand_id
1 'polypeptide(L)'
;MRLLPLLIHCAAALAIAAPAVAASAVGGPLLHDLSAASLRARDSEDVDAYSHSSPLTRLLSRDSSVAYERARRAAGGSLRSGTYYYFMNCQIGPDASIPGEQWPYSGCGHVGLVIGKTSRFGRGFTAVYIHIRLWSEGWVQGQRPYTPYVNHRLVYGGITTASKADIDKLMNAGQKWLDGAGKKVTKEYHCGAHYRYLASLLS
;
A
#
# COMPACT_ATOMS: atom_id res chain seq x y z
N MET A 1 10.20 -26.91 27.04
CA MET A 1 10.15 -26.17 25.77
C MET A 1 9.42 -24.86 26.03
N ARG A 2 10.11 -23.72 25.93
CA ARG A 2 9.54 -22.39 26.21
C ARG A 2 9.00 -21.81 24.89
N LEU A 3 7.70 -21.56 24.83
CA LEU A 3 7.03 -20.87 23.72
C LEU A 3 7.42 -19.37 23.79
N LEU A 4 8.17 -18.88 22.82
CA LEU A 4 8.37 -17.44 22.64
C LEU A 4 7.09 -16.80 22.06
N PRO A 5 6.68 -15.63 22.53
CA PRO A 5 5.56 -14.89 21.94
C PRO A 5 5.99 -14.30 20.58
N LEU A 6 5.35 -14.77 19.51
CA LEU A 6 5.41 -14.14 18.19
C LEU A 6 4.70 -12.78 18.26
N LEU A 7 5.49 -11.70 18.33
CA LEU A 7 5.01 -10.34 18.13
C LEU A 7 4.70 -10.11 16.65
N ILE A 8 3.42 -10.28 16.28
CA ILE A 8 2.88 -10.15 14.93
C ILE A 8 2.83 -8.66 14.55
N HIS A 9 3.86 -8.18 13.85
CA HIS A 9 3.87 -6.83 13.29
C HIS A 9 3.34 -6.83 11.85
N CYS A 10 2.03 -7.02 11.71
CA CYS A 10 1.30 -6.44 10.56
C CYS A 10 1.03 -4.97 10.88
N ALA A 11 2.08 -4.14 10.93
CA ALA A 11 2.05 -2.70 11.15
C ALA A 11 0.89 -2.17 12.03
N ALA A 12 0.95 -2.46 13.34
CA ALA A 12 0.28 -1.62 14.32
C ALA A 12 1.08 -0.31 14.40
N ALA A 13 0.52 0.79 13.92
CA ALA A 13 1.07 2.12 14.19
C ALA A 13 0.85 2.41 15.68
N LEU A 14 1.89 2.29 16.49
CA LEU A 14 1.86 2.77 17.88
C LEU A 14 1.93 4.30 17.88
N ALA A 15 0.84 4.94 18.31
CA ALA A 15 0.86 6.33 18.72
C ALA A 15 1.70 6.46 20.02
N ILE A 16 2.83 7.15 19.94
CA ILE A 16 3.62 7.51 21.13
C ILE A 16 3.03 8.80 21.69
N ALA A 17 2.40 8.71 22.86
CA ALA A 17 2.00 9.86 23.65
C ALA A 17 3.24 10.63 24.12
N ALA A 18 3.32 11.93 23.82
CA ALA A 18 4.32 12.83 24.38
C ALA A 18 3.84 13.40 25.73
N PRO A 19 4.75 13.66 26.69
CA PRO A 19 4.41 14.14 28.02
C PRO A 19 4.08 15.63 28.04
N ALA A 20 3.19 15.99 28.96
CA ALA A 20 2.82 17.37 29.28
C ALA A 20 4.02 18.18 29.76
N VAL A 21 4.15 19.41 29.24
CA VAL A 21 4.98 20.45 29.86
C VAL A 21 4.14 21.72 29.98
N ALA A 22 3.96 22.17 31.22
CA ALA A 22 3.41 23.47 31.55
C ALA A 22 4.51 24.54 31.47
N ALA A 23 4.23 25.71 30.92
CA ALA A 23 4.87 26.97 31.34
C ALA A 23 4.10 28.19 30.81
N SER A 24 3.93 29.15 31.72
CA SER A 24 3.15 30.37 31.65
C SER A 24 3.72 31.45 30.71
N ALA A 25 2.82 32.31 30.27
CA ALA A 25 3.08 33.58 29.59
C ALA A 25 3.72 34.65 30.52
N VAL A 26 4.35 35.68 29.92
CA VAL A 26 4.11 37.13 30.13
C VAL A 26 5.21 37.97 29.42
N GLY A 27 4.80 38.97 28.62
CA GLY A 27 5.53 40.23 28.40
C GLY A 27 5.94 40.59 26.94
N GLY A 28 5.11 41.36 26.21
CA GLY A 28 5.39 41.93 24.86
C GLY A 28 6.16 43.28 24.88
N PRO A 29 6.00 44.22 23.89
CA PRO A 29 5.19 44.22 22.65
C PRO A 29 5.84 44.89 21.38
N LEU A 30 5.03 45.01 20.30
CA LEU A 30 5.10 45.87 19.08
C LEU A 30 5.91 45.30 17.87
N LEU A 31 5.46 45.31 16.60
CA LEU A 31 4.36 45.97 15.88
C LEU A 31 4.16 45.32 14.47
N HIS A 32 2.98 45.55 13.88
CA HIS A 32 2.51 45.32 12.49
C HIS A 32 2.14 43.87 12.06
N ASP A 33 0.87 43.45 12.06
CA ASP A 33 -0.35 43.91 11.34
C ASP A 33 -0.53 43.18 9.99
N LEU A 34 -1.52 42.27 9.95
CA LEU A 34 -2.52 42.11 8.89
C LEU A 34 -3.44 40.89 9.19
N SER A 35 -4.57 41.21 9.81
CA SER A 35 -5.93 40.64 9.66
C SER A 35 -6.10 39.21 9.09
N ALA A 36 -6.62 38.27 9.91
CA ALA A 36 -7.91 37.61 9.68
C ALA A 36 -8.34 36.72 10.87
N ALA A 37 -9.47 37.10 11.45
CA ALA A 37 -10.45 36.33 12.23
C ALA A 37 -10.07 34.97 12.86
N SER A 38 -10.06 35.01 14.19
CA SER A 38 -10.27 33.90 15.13
C SER A 38 -11.51 33.07 14.80
N LEU A 39 -11.36 31.74 14.73
CA LEU A 39 -12.33 30.79 15.28
C LEU A 39 -11.57 29.61 15.90
N ARG A 40 -11.74 29.46 17.21
CA ARG A 40 -11.32 28.30 18.00
C ARG A 40 -12.24 27.12 17.69
N ALA A 41 -11.65 25.94 17.52
CA ALA A 41 -12.24 24.61 17.75
C ALA A 41 -11.03 23.70 18.09
N ARG A 42 -10.75 23.35 19.35
CA ARG A 42 -11.36 22.27 20.16
C ARG A 42 -12.10 21.18 19.37
N ASP A 43 -11.83 19.96 19.84
CA ASP A 43 -12.31 18.63 19.42
C ASP A 43 -11.48 18.05 18.26
N SER A 44 -10.55 17.11 18.49
CA SER A 44 -10.70 15.80 19.15
C SER A 44 -11.79 14.99 18.48
N GLU A 45 -11.42 14.30 17.40
CA GLU A 45 -11.71 12.88 17.17
C GLU A 45 -10.98 12.41 15.91
N ASP A 46 -10.17 11.37 16.11
CA ASP A 46 -9.48 10.59 15.09
C ASP A 46 -10.46 10.04 14.06
N VAL A 47 -10.46 10.56 12.84
CA VAL A 47 -11.13 9.93 11.71
C VAL A 47 -10.30 10.11 10.44
N ASP A 48 -10.03 8.98 9.79
CA ASP A 48 -9.60 8.82 8.40
C ASP A 48 -8.16 9.17 7.99
N ALA A 49 -7.27 8.20 8.22
CA ALA A 49 -6.12 7.97 7.33
C ALA A 49 -6.56 7.38 5.97
N TYR A 50 -7.60 7.95 5.35
CA TYR A 50 -7.79 7.89 3.90
C TYR A 50 -6.81 8.90 3.32
N SER A 51 -5.63 8.43 2.90
CA SER A 51 -4.68 9.26 2.18
C SER A 51 -5.35 9.80 0.90
N HIS A 52 -5.86 11.03 0.99
CA HIS A 52 -6.25 11.86 -0.15
C HIS A 52 -4.96 12.15 -0.94
N SER A 53 -4.58 11.20 -1.79
CA SER A 53 -3.64 11.49 -2.87
C SER A 53 -4.20 12.67 -3.64
N SER A 54 -3.42 13.76 -3.74
CA SER A 54 -3.86 14.98 -4.39
C SER A 54 -4.36 14.66 -5.81
N PRO A 55 -5.33 15.41 -6.36
CA PRO A 55 -5.80 15.21 -7.73
C PRO A 55 -4.65 15.15 -8.76
N LEU A 56 -3.58 15.92 -8.50
CA LEU A 56 -2.33 15.89 -9.27
C LEU A 56 -1.60 14.55 -9.16
N THR A 57 -1.51 13.94 -7.97
CA THR A 57 -0.90 12.60 -7.79
C THR A 57 -1.71 11.52 -8.54
N ARG A 58 -3.05 11.63 -8.55
CA ARG A 58 -3.92 10.74 -9.35
C ARG A 58 -3.69 10.92 -10.85
N LEU A 59 -3.58 12.17 -11.34
CA LEU A 59 -3.28 12.49 -12.74
C LEU A 59 -1.88 12.05 -13.16
N LEU A 60 -0.88 12.23 -12.30
CA LEU A 60 0.51 11.80 -12.55
C LEU A 60 0.69 10.28 -12.46
N SER A 61 -0.23 9.55 -11.81
CA SER A 61 -0.24 8.08 -11.81
C SER A 61 -0.83 7.49 -13.11
N ARG A 62 -1.70 8.26 -13.80
CA ARG A 62 -2.19 7.89 -15.13
C ARG A 62 -1.02 8.05 -16.12
N ASP A 63 -0.61 6.93 -16.70
CA ASP A 63 0.48 6.85 -17.67
C ASP A 63 1.86 7.32 -17.18
N SER A 64 2.18 7.01 -15.92
CA SER A 64 3.44 7.43 -15.30
C SER A 64 4.66 6.78 -15.94
N SER A 65 5.58 7.59 -16.47
CA SER A 65 6.86 7.11 -16.99
C SER A 65 7.80 6.56 -15.92
N VAL A 66 7.71 7.10 -14.70
CA VAL A 66 8.42 6.56 -13.54
C VAL A 66 7.90 5.17 -13.19
N ALA A 67 6.57 4.98 -13.20
CA ALA A 67 5.99 3.67 -12.96
C ALA A 67 6.38 2.67 -14.06
N TYR A 68 6.41 3.11 -15.33
CA TYR A 68 6.90 2.32 -16.45
C TYR A 68 8.35 1.87 -16.24
N GLU A 69 9.25 2.79 -15.83
CA GLU A 69 10.64 2.43 -15.59
C GLU A 69 10.82 1.43 -14.44
N ARG A 70 10.02 1.55 -13.37
CA ARG A 70 10.05 0.55 -12.29
C ARG A 70 9.57 -0.81 -12.75
N ALA A 71 8.47 -0.84 -13.51
CA ALA A 71 7.92 -2.06 -14.08
C ALA A 71 8.92 -2.72 -15.05
N ARG A 72 9.54 -1.93 -15.95
CA ARG A 72 10.57 -2.37 -16.90
C ARG A 72 11.78 -2.98 -16.20
N ARG A 73 12.30 -2.31 -15.16
CA ARG A 73 13.42 -2.83 -14.36
C ARG A 73 13.05 -4.14 -13.67
N ALA A 74 11.86 -4.22 -13.07
CA ALA A 74 11.40 -5.43 -12.40
C ALA A 74 11.22 -6.61 -13.38
N ALA A 75 10.74 -6.35 -14.59
CA ALA A 75 10.59 -7.35 -15.66
C ALA A 75 11.93 -7.78 -16.30
N GLY A 76 13.05 -7.16 -15.94
CA GLY A 76 14.37 -7.47 -16.48
C GLY A 76 14.58 -7.03 -17.94
N GLY A 77 13.70 -6.21 -18.50
CA GLY A 77 13.76 -5.86 -19.92
C GLY A 77 12.63 -4.96 -20.38
N SER A 78 12.57 -4.71 -21.69
CA SER A 78 11.53 -3.87 -22.31
C SER A 78 10.14 -4.47 -22.12
N LEU A 79 9.16 -3.61 -21.82
CA LEU A 79 7.75 -4.01 -21.75
C LEU A 79 7.07 -3.82 -23.11
N ARG A 80 6.21 -4.76 -23.49
CA ARG A 80 5.40 -4.72 -24.71
C ARG A 80 4.36 -3.62 -24.58
N SER A 81 4.20 -2.81 -25.63
CA SER A 81 3.17 -1.77 -25.71
C SER A 81 1.75 -2.35 -25.55
N GLY A 82 0.85 -1.57 -24.93
CA GLY A 82 -0.56 -1.91 -24.76
C GLY A 82 -0.84 -3.19 -23.96
N THR A 83 0.14 -3.75 -23.26
CA THR A 83 0.08 -5.06 -22.62
C THR A 83 -0.19 -4.93 -21.12
N TYR A 84 -0.96 -5.88 -20.57
CA TYR A 84 -1.22 -5.95 -19.13
C TYR A 84 -0.14 -6.77 -18.44
N TYR A 85 0.30 -6.27 -17.30
CA TYR A 85 1.31 -6.86 -16.45
C TYR A 85 0.85 -6.85 -15.01
N TYR A 86 1.34 -7.82 -14.23
CA TYR A 86 1.19 -7.81 -12.80
C TYR A 86 2.52 -8.01 -12.10
N PHE A 87 2.63 -7.39 -10.92
CA PHE A 87 3.82 -7.35 -10.11
C PHE A 87 3.43 -7.48 -8.64
N MET A 88 4.30 -8.09 -7.87
CA MET A 88 4.23 -7.98 -6.43
C MET A 88 5.03 -6.75 -5.99
N ASN A 89 4.40 -5.87 -5.21
CA ASN A 89 5.04 -4.69 -4.64
C ASN A 89 5.47 -5.00 -3.21
N CYS A 90 6.78 -5.02 -2.99
CA CYS A 90 7.44 -5.16 -1.70
C CYS A 90 7.76 -3.77 -1.14
N GLN A 91 7.21 -3.41 0.01
CA GLN A 91 7.66 -2.27 0.79
C GLN A 91 8.81 -2.70 1.70
N ILE A 92 9.99 -2.13 1.49
CA ILE A 92 11.19 -2.44 2.27
C ILE A 92 11.05 -1.80 3.66
N GLY A 93 11.32 -2.58 4.71
CA GLY A 93 11.35 -2.12 6.10
C GLY A 93 12.63 -2.59 6.80
N PRO A 94 13.14 -1.82 7.79
CA PRO A 94 14.44 -2.08 8.43
C PRO A 94 14.52 -3.43 9.18
N ASP A 95 13.40 -3.97 9.66
CA ASP A 95 13.33 -5.24 10.42
C ASP A 95 12.25 -6.19 9.90
N ALA A 96 11.97 -6.11 8.61
CA ALA A 96 10.77 -6.66 8.04
C ALA A 96 10.92 -8.08 7.50
N SER A 97 10.43 -9.06 8.25
CA SER A 97 10.21 -10.41 7.74
C SER A 97 8.74 -10.77 7.81
N ILE A 98 8.11 -11.04 6.67
CA ILE A 98 6.78 -11.68 6.65
C ILE A 98 6.98 -13.14 7.09
N PRO A 99 6.34 -13.60 8.18
CA PRO A 99 6.51 -14.95 8.68
C PRO A 99 6.16 -15.99 7.61
N GLY A 100 7.05 -16.96 7.40
CA GLY A 100 6.82 -18.07 6.47
C GLY A 100 7.05 -17.76 4.99
N GLU A 101 7.52 -16.55 4.64
CA GLU A 101 7.89 -16.25 3.26
C GLU A 101 9.38 -16.49 3.02
N GLN A 102 9.68 -17.44 2.13
CA GLN A 102 10.95 -17.48 1.41
C GLN A 102 10.93 -16.50 0.23
N TRP A 103 12.12 -16.17 -0.25
CA TRP A 103 12.39 -15.32 -1.41
C TRP A 103 11.35 -15.51 -2.54
N PRO A 104 10.83 -14.43 -3.16
CA PRO A 104 11.41 -13.09 -3.27
C PRO A 104 10.94 -12.04 -2.24
N TYR A 105 10.25 -12.43 -1.17
CA TYR A 105 9.62 -11.47 -0.23
C TYR A 105 10.33 -11.30 1.13
N SER A 106 11.48 -11.97 1.32
CA SER A 106 12.34 -11.72 2.48
C SER A 106 12.81 -10.27 2.49
N GLY A 107 12.60 -9.54 3.60
CA GLY A 107 12.94 -8.12 3.74
C GLY A 107 11.78 -7.16 3.43
N CYS A 108 10.60 -7.66 3.07
CA CYS A 108 9.40 -6.85 2.84
C CYS A 108 8.61 -6.67 4.14
N GLY A 109 8.33 -5.43 4.54
CA GLY A 109 7.47 -5.11 5.69
C GLY A 109 6.00 -5.13 5.34
N HIS A 110 5.71 -4.96 4.07
CA HIS A 110 4.38 -5.09 3.52
C HIS A 110 4.50 -5.52 2.06
N VAL A 111 3.56 -6.35 1.62
CA VAL A 111 3.42 -6.76 0.23
C VAL A 111 2.04 -6.37 -0.27
N GLY A 112 1.94 -6.11 -1.57
CA GLY A 112 0.68 -5.92 -2.26
C GLY A 112 0.80 -6.27 -3.73
N LEU A 113 -0.31 -6.26 -4.44
CA LEU A 113 -0.37 -6.65 -5.84
C LEU A 113 -0.57 -5.40 -6.72
N VAL A 114 0.31 -5.21 -7.70
CA VAL A 114 0.21 -4.14 -8.69
C VAL A 114 -0.20 -4.75 -10.01
N ILE A 115 -1.33 -4.31 -10.55
CA ILE A 115 -1.82 -4.72 -11.87
C ILE A 115 -1.94 -3.48 -12.73
N GLY A 116 -1.36 -3.52 -13.93
CA GLY A 116 -1.39 -2.35 -14.80
C GLY A 116 -1.22 -2.67 -16.26
N LYS A 117 -1.38 -1.63 -17.06
CA LYS A 117 -1.26 -1.67 -18.52
C LYS A 117 -0.24 -0.64 -18.97
N THR A 118 0.65 -1.04 -19.86
CA THR A 118 1.52 -0.09 -20.55
C THR A 118 0.71 0.73 -21.57
N SER A 119 1.12 1.97 -21.80
CA SER A 119 0.57 2.80 -22.88
C SER A 119 0.71 2.12 -24.24
N ARG A 120 -0.18 2.47 -25.18
CA ARG A 120 -0.01 2.07 -26.59
C ARG A 120 1.12 2.86 -27.27
N PHE A 121 1.36 4.07 -26.79
CA PHE A 121 2.34 5.00 -27.34
C PHE A 121 3.25 5.49 -26.22
N GLY A 122 4.56 5.40 -26.41
CA GLY A 122 5.55 5.88 -25.43
C GLY A 122 5.73 4.96 -24.22
N ARG A 123 6.31 5.54 -23.16
CA ARG A 123 6.78 4.84 -21.94
C ARG A 123 5.87 5.12 -20.76
N GLY A 124 4.58 4.82 -20.89
CA GLY A 124 3.62 5.02 -19.82
C GLY A 124 3.13 3.71 -19.22
N PHE A 125 2.82 3.72 -17.92
CA PHE A 125 2.25 2.57 -17.22
C PHE A 125 1.19 3.04 -16.23
N THR A 126 -0.06 2.65 -16.48
CA THR A 126 -1.20 2.93 -15.60
C THR A 126 -1.52 1.67 -14.81
N ALA A 127 -1.52 1.76 -13.48
CA ALA A 127 -1.68 0.60 -12.63
C ALA A 127 -2.50 0.87 -11.36
N VAL A 128 -3.07 -0.19 -10.82
CA VAL A 128 -3.77 -0.24 -9.53
C VAL A 128 -2.93 -1.07 -8.56
N TYR A 129 -2.86 -0.60 -7.33
CA TYR A 129 -2.27 -1.30 -6.19
C TYR A 129 -3.38 -1.84 -5.29
N ILE A 130 -3.49 -3.16 -5.22
CA ILE A 130 -4.37 -3.91 -4.32
C ILE A 130 -3.56 -4.26 -3.07
N HIS A 131 -4.15 -4.03 -1.90
CA HIS A 131 -3.53 -4.33 -0.61
C HIS A 131 -4.56 -4.82 0.41
N ILE A 132 -4.09 -5.44 1.49
CA ILE A 132 -4.91 -5.89 2.61
C ILE A 132 -4.34 -5.35 3.90
N ARG A 133 -5.21 -5.18 4.89
CA ARG A 133 -4.87 -4.82 6.26
C ARG A 133 -5.68 -5.70 7.20
N LEU A 134 -5.12 -5.99 8.36
CA LEU A 134 -5.83 -6.65 9.44
C LEU A 134 -6.19 -5.60 10.49
N TRP A 135 -7.49 -5.47 10.77
CA TRP A 135 -8.04 -4.63 11.84
C TRP A 135 -8.63 -5.49 12.95
N SER A 136 -9.13 -4.87 14.02
CA SER A 136 -9.85 -5.55 15.11
C SER A 136 -11.07 -6.33 14.61
N GLU A 137 -11.72 -5.84 13.56
CA GLU A 137 -12.93 -6.40 12.95
C GLU A 137 -12.60 -7.54 11.97
N GLY A 138 -11.35 -7.64 11.51
CA GLY A 138 -10.90 -8.67 10.58
C GLY A 138 -10.06 -8.11 9.42
N TRP A 139 -9.84 -8.95 8.42
CA TRP A 139 -9.11 -8.55 7.22
C TRP A 139 -9.97 -7.64 6.34
N VAL A 140 -9.35 -6.60 5.79
CA VAL A 140 -9.96 -5.68 4.82
C VAL A 140 -9.06 -5.58 3.60
N GLN A 141 -9.64 -5.72 2.42
CA GLN A 141 -8.98 -5.47 1.15
C GLN A 141 -9.29 -4.07 0.64
N GLY A 142 -8.27 -3.39 0.12
CA GLY A 142 -8.39 -2.05 -0.46
C GLY A 142 -7.62 -1.93 -1.76
N GLN A 143 -7.95 -0.91 -2.53
CA GLN A 143 -7.26 -0.57 -3.76
C GLN A 143 -7.03 0.92 -3.90
N ARG A 144 -5.98 1.28 -4.62
CA ARG A 144 -5.69 2.67 -5.01
C ARG A 144 -4.84 2.71 -6.28
N PRO A 145 -4.79 3.83 -7.01
CA PRO A 145 -3.82 3.99 -8.09
C PRO A 145 -2.40 3.72 -7.60
N TYR A 146 -1.63 2.97 -8.38
CA TYR A 146 -0.24 2.68 -8.04
C TYR A 146 0.61 3.94 -8.22
N THR A 147 1.32 4.29 -7.15
CA THR A 147 2.30 5.39 -7.15
C THR A 147 3.65 4.80 -6.73
N PRO A 148 4.72 4.98 -7.52
CA PRO A 148 6.03 4.44 -7.18
C PRO A 148 6.65 5.21 -6.01
N TYR A 149 7.10 4.48 -4.97
CA TYR A 149 7.81 5.05 -3.81
C TYR A 149 9.26 4.56 -3.75
N VAL A 150 10.16 5.34 -3.14
CA VAL A 150 11.60 5.03 -3.07
C VAL A 150 11.87 3.71 -2.34
N ASN A 151 11.18 3.47 -1.22
CA ASN A 151 11.29 2.26 -0.40
C ASN A 151 10.44 1.08 -0.92
N HIS A 152 9.90 1.17 -2.14
CA HIS A 152 9.11 0.09 -2.74
C HIS A 152 9.85 -0.55 -3.92
N ARG A 153 9.84 -1.88 -3.95
CA ARG A 153 10.39 -2.70 -5.04
C ARG A 153 9.29 -3.51 -5.69
N LEU A 154 9.25 -3.49 -7.02
CA LEU A 154 8.42 -4.43 -7.79
C LEU A 154 9.18 -5.72 -8.03
N VAL A 155 8.47 -6.84 -7.90
CA VAL A 155 8.88 -8.19 -8.29
C VAL A 155 7.95 -8.60 -9.43
N TYR A 156 8.54 -8.99 -10.56
CA TYR A 156 7.77 -9.35 -11.75
C TYR A 156 6.93 -10.60 -11.51
N GLY A 157 5.63 -10.49 -11.75
CA GLY A 157 4.68 -11.62 -11.68
C GLY A 157 4.43 -12.24 -13.05
N GLY A 158 4.17 -11.40 -14.06
CA GLY A 158 3.97 -11.90 -15.43
C GLY A 158 3.16 -10.96 -16.31
N ILE A 159 2.89 -11.44 -17.52
CA ILE A 159 1.90 -10.86 -18.45
C ILE A 159 0.53 -11.43 -18.10
N THR A 160 -0.50 -10.62 -18.23
CA THR A 160 -1.90 -11.06 -18.07
C THR A 160 -2.77 -10.49 -19.19
N THR A 161 -4.07 -10.76 -19.16
CA THR A 161 -5.05 -10.27 -20.14
C THR A 161 -5.95 -9.20 -19.54
N ALA A 162 -6.63 -8.43 -20.39
CA ALA A 162 -7.61 -7.44 -19.93
C ALA A 162 -8.74 -8.08 -19.09
N SER A 163 -9.17 -9.30 -19.44
CA SER A 163 -10.25 -9.99 -18.74
C SER A 163 -9.85 -10.53 -17.36
N LYS A 164 -8.58 -10.94 -17.19
CA LYS A 164 -8.03 -11.39 -15.91
C LYS A 164 -7.60 -10.21 -15.03
N ALA A 165 -7.11 -9.12 -15.64
CA ALA A 165 -6.75 -7.87 -14.97
C ALA A 165 -7.98 -7.01 -14.56
N ASP A 166 -9.18 -7.60 -14.56
CA ASP A 166 -10.41 -6.97 -14.11
C ASP A 166 -10.34 -6.78 -12.59
N ILE A 167 -10.17 -5.52 -12.22
CA ILE A 167 -9.93 -5.12 -10.85
C ILE A 167 -11.11 -5.46 -9.94
N ASP A 168 -12.35 -5.27 -10.40
CA ASP A 168 -13.54 -5.57 -9.58
C ASP A 168 -13.67 -7.08 -9.34
N LYS A 169 -13.35 -7.91 -10.34
CA LYS A 169 -13.31 -9.37 -10.15
C LYS A 169 -12.25 -9.80 -9.15
N LEU A 170 -11.06 -9.20 -9.21
CA LEU A 170 -9.98 -9.49 -8.27
C LEU A 170 -10.31 -9.02 -6.85
N MET A 171 -10.95 -7.85 -6.71
CA MET A 171 -11.44 -7.36 -5.42
C MET A 171 -12.49 -8.31 -4.83
N ASN A 172 -13.46 -8.74 -5.63
CA ASN A 172 -14.50 -9.69 -5.20
C ASN A 172 -13.93 -11.07 -4.83
N ALA A 173 -13.00 -11.60 -5.64
CA ALA A 173 -12.37 -12.88 -5.37
C ALA A 173 -11.52 -12.82 -4.09
N GLY A 174 -10.75 -11.74 -3.93
CA GLY A 174 -9.93 -11.52 -2.75
C GLY A 174 -10.77 -11.36 -1.47
N GLN A 175 -11.87 -10.61 -1.53
CA GLN A 175 -12.77 -10.48 -0.38
C GLN A 175 -13.37 -11.84 0.03
N LYS A 176 -13.84 -12.65 -0.93
CA LYS A 176 -14.33 -14.01 -0.64
C LYS A 176 -13.28 -14.89 0.04
N TRP A 177 -12.01 -14.76 -0.37
CA TRP A 177 -10.91 -15.46 0.27
C TRP A 177 -10.70 -14.98 1.71
N LEU A 178 -10.75 -13.66 1.94
CA LEU A 178 -10.64 -13.07 3.29
C LEU A 178 -11.80 -13.49 4.20
N ASP A 179 -13.02 -13.53 3.68
CA ASP A 179 -14.20 -13.98 4.42
C ASP A 179 -14.04 -15.43 4.91
N GLY A 180 -13.43 -16.29 4.07
CA GLY A 180 -13.06 -17.66 4.47
C GLY A 180 -11.97 -17.74 5.54
N ALA A 181 -11.07 -16.74 5.60
CA ALA A 181 -10.04 -16.62 6.64
C ALA A 181 -10.62 -16.18 7.99
N GLY A 182 -11.66 -15.36 7.98
CA GLY A 182 -12.20 -14.68 9.17
C GLY A 182 -11.16 -13.72 9.76
N LYS A 183 -10.81 -13.91 11.04
CA LYS A 183 -9.75 -13.13 11.72
C LYS A 183 -8.42 -13.88 11.86
N LYS A 184 -8.30 -15.05 11.23
CA LYS A 184 -7.16 -15.95 11.44
C LYS A 184 -5.91 -15.41 10.73
N VAL A 185 -4.78 -15.50 11.42
CA VAL A 185 -3.44 -15.32 10.85
C VAL A 185 -2.71 -16.65 10.99
N THR A 186 -2.62 -17.40 9.90
CA THR A 186 -1.98 -18.74 9.87
C THR A 186 -1.03 -18.84 8.68
N LYS A 187 -0.36 -19.99 8.53
CA LYS A 187 0.49 -20.24 7.33
C LYS A 187 -0.33 -20.24 6.04
N GLU A 188 -1.60 -20.59 6.13
CA GLU A 188 -2.56 -20.61 5.02
C GLU A 188 -3.20 -19.23 4.84
N TYR A 189 -3.40 -18.50 5.94
CA TYR A 189 -4.07 -17.20 5.97
C TYR A 189 -3.11 -16.09 6.41
N HIS A 190 -2.30 -15.61 5.47
CA HIS A 190 -1.42 -14.44 5.64
C HIS A 190 -1.39 -13.60 4.36
N CYS A 191 -0.84 -12.38 4.43
CA CYS A 191 -0.79 -11.44 3.29
C CYS A 191 -0.19 -12.08 2.03
N GLY A 192 0.92 -12.80 2.18
CA GLY A 192 1.56 -13.52 1.10
C GLY A 192 0.68 -14.55 0.42
N ALA A 193 -0.02 -15.39 1.19
CA ALA A 193 -0.95 -16.37 0.66
C ALA A 193 -2.10 -15.70 -0.10
N HIS A 194 -2.64 -14.61 0.43
CA HIS A 194 -3.70 -13.84 -0.23
C HIS A 194 -3.26 -13.31 -1.60
N TYR A 195 -2.09 -12.69 -1.71
CA TYR A 195 -1.62 -12.19 -3.01
C TYR A 195 -1.19 -13.29 -3.97
N ARG A 196 -0.66 -14.43 -3.47
CA ARG A 196 -0.43 -15.61 -4.30
C ARG A 196 -1.73 -16.15 -4.88
N TYR A 197 -2.80 -16.17 -4.09
CA TYR A 197 -4.14 -16.51 -4.56
C TYR A 197 -4.60 -15.55 -5.67
N LEU A 198 -4.53 -14.23 -5.46
CA LEU A 198 -4.90 -13.26 -6.51
C LEU A 198 -4.01 -13.38 -7.76
N ALA A 199 -2.70 -13.60 -7.59
CA ALA A 199 -1.77 -13.82 -8.69
C ALA A 199 -2.13 -15.08 -9.51
N SER A 200 -2.62 -16.13 -8.87
CA SER A 200 -3.04 -17.35 -9.58
C SER A 200 -4.26 -17.12 -10.51
N LEU A 201 -5.05 -16.07 -10.26
CA LEU A 201 -6.16 -15.67 -11.13
C LEU A 201 -5.68 -14.85 -12.35
N LEU A 202 -4.44 -14.37 -12.32
CA LEU A 202 -3.84 -13.51 -13.35
C LEU A 202 -3.00 -14.28 -14.37
N SER A 203 -2.43 -15.42 -13.97
CA SER A 203 -1.68 -16.35 -14.85
C SER A 203 -2.60 -17.09 -15.82
#